data_AF-A0A559PPY0-F1
#
_entry.id   AF-A0A559PPY0-F1
#
_cell.length_a   1.000
_cell.length_b   1.000
_cell.length_c   1.000
_cell.angle_alpha   90.00
_cell.angle_beta   90.00
_cell.angle_gamma   90.00
#
_symmetry.space_group_name_H-M   'P 1'
#
loop_
_entity.id
_entity.type
_entity.pdbx_description
1 polymer ?
#
loop_
_entity_poly.entity_id
_entity_poly.type
_entity_poly.pdbx_seq_one_letter_code
_entity_poly.pdbx_strand_id
1 'polypeptide(L)'
;MAILIKQSGSANEKNVEELIADIREWDKKLQTCSEEITFLSQFISADIFQEDLPNLYENLFTYSSSLTALKTEKIELHQAISNHKNDINGMMECEDISCESFYYTEHKKLENRLFIFLSNFNKFQTALFLFCTNKLRKHD
;
A
#
# COMPACT_ATOMS: atom_id res chain seq x y z
N MET A 1 -10.30 34.05 28.13
CA MET A 1 -9.48 32.83 28.06
C MET A 1 -10.44 31.66 28.11
N ALA A 2 -10.74 31.04 26.96
CA ALA A 2 -11.54 29.83 26.92
C ALA A 2 -10.61 28.63 27.08
N ILE A 3 -10.87 27.80 28.08
CA ILE A 3 -10.16 26.56 28.35
C ILE A 3 -10.65 25.54 27.32
N LEU A 4 -9.75 25.08 26.43
CA LEU A 4 -9.99 23.94 25.55
C LEU A 4 -10.09 22.68 26.42
N ILE A 5 -11.31 22.20 26.62
CA ILE A 5 -11.56 20.91 27.25
C ILE A 5 -11.17 19.84 26.22
N LYS A 6 -10.08 19.13 26.53
CA LYS A 6 -9.68 17.90 25.84
C LYS A 6 -10.80 16.89 26.03
N GLN A 7 -11.65 16.70 25.02
CA GLN A 7 -12.67 15.66 25.05
C GLN A 7 -11.96 14.30 25.06
N SER A 8 -12.20 13.56 26.13
CA SER A 8 -11.68 12.21 26.32
C SER A 8 -12.45 11.27 25.41
N GLY A 9 -11.89 10.98 24.24
CA GLY A 9 -12.21 9.74 23.52
C GLY A 9 -11.97 8.54 24.44
N SER A 10 -12.78 7.50 24.27
CA SER A 10 -12.55 6.18 24.88
C SER A 10 -11.06 5.85 24.87
N ALA A 11 -10.51 5.29 25.95
CA ALA A 11 -9.07 5.11 26.19
C ALA A 11 -8.30 4.28 25.12
N ASN A 12 -8.94 3.89 24.02
CA ASN A 12 -8.43 3.08 22.94
C ASN A 12 -8.64 3.67 21.52
N GLU A 13 -9.29 4.83 21.37
CA GLU A 13 -9.54 5.47 20.07
C GLU A 13 -8.47 6.53 19.77
N LYS A 14 -7.93 6.48 18.54
CA LYS A 14 -6.90 7.44 18.08
C LYS A 14 -7.53 8.81 17.91
N ASN A 15 -6.81 9.87 18.29
CA ASN A 15 -7.25 11.23 17.98
C ASN A 15 -7.03 11.57 16.49
N VAL A 16 -7.59 12.69 16.03
CA VAL A 16 -7.49 13.12 14.63
C VAL A 16 -6.04 13.25 14.17
N GLU A 17 -5.16 13.81 15.00
CA GLU A 17 -3.75 13.96 14.67
C GLU A 17 -3.05 12.61 14.46
N GLU A 18 -3.38 11.60 15.26
CA GLU A 18 -2.88 10.23 15.14
C GLU A 18 -3.40 9.55 13.86
N LEU A 19 -4.68 9.72 13.51
CA LEU A 19 -5.24 9.20 12.26
C LEU A 19 -4.56 9.84 11.03
N ILE A 20 -4.29 11.15 11.08
CA ILE A 20 -3.56 11.86 10.02
C ILE A 20 -2.09 11.41 9.97
N ALA A 21 -1.48 11.11 11.12
CA ALA A 21 -0.12 10.57 11.16
C ALA A 21 -0.04 9.18 10.50
N ASP A 22 -1.00 8.31 10.78
CA ASP A 22 -1.11 7.00 10.13
C ASP A 22 -1.24 7.13 8.62
N ILE A 23 -2.16 7.99 8.14
CA ILE A 23 -2.34 8.25 6.71
C ILE A 23 -1.04 8.70 6.04
N ARG A 24 -0.29 9.61 6.69
CA ARG A 24 1.02 10.06 6.18
C ARG A 24 2.03 8.92 6.10
N GLU A 25 2.01 7.99 7.04
CA GLU A 25 2.85 6.78 6.99
C GLU A 25 2.41 5.85 5.84
N TRP A 26 1.10 5.67 5.66
CA TRP A 26 0.54 4.85 4.61
C TRP A 26 0.88 5.39 3.22
N ASP A 27 0.77 6.70 3.03
CA ASP A 27 1.16 7.39 1.79
C ASP A 27 2.64 7.14 1.46
N LYS A 28 3.54 7.24 2.45
CA LYS A 28 4.97 6.94 2.27
C LYS A 28 5.19 5.50 1.84
N LYS A 29 4.54 4.53 2.50
CA LYS A 29 4.63 3.11 2.14
C LYS A 29 4.17 2.87 0.70
N LEU A 30 3.03 3.45 0.32
CA LEU A 30 2.51 3.35 -1.04
C LEU A 30 3.40 4.04 -2.07
N GLN A 31 4.06 5.14 -1.73
CA GLN A 31 5.04 5.77 -2.61
C GLN A 31 6.25 4.85 -2.82
N THR A 32 6.78 4.25 -1.76
CA THR A 32 7.86 3.25 -1.88
C THR A 32 7.45 2.09 -2.78
N CYS A 33 6.25 1.52 -2.58
CA CYS A 33 5.74 0.45 -3.45
C CYS A 33 5.60 0.90 -4.91
N SER A 34 5.32 2.18 -5.17
CA SER A 34 5.27 2.73 -6.53
C SER A 34 6.62 2.66 -7.25
N GLU A 35 7.70 3.00 -6.54
CA GLU A 35 9.05 2.89 -7.08
C GLU A 35 9.44 1.42 -7.30
N GLU A 36 9.12 0.56 -6.33
CA GLU A 36 9.39 -0.88 -6.43
C GLU A 36 8.63 -1.53 -7.59
N ILE A 37 7.33 -1.25 -7.75
CA ILE A 37 6.54 -1.74 -8.88
C ILE A 37 7.14 -1.29 -10.22
N THR A 38 7.57 -0.04 -10.31
CA THR A 38 8.21 0.50 -11.52
C THR A 38 9.50 -0.25 -11.84
N PHE A 39 10.36 -0.43 -10.84
CA PHE A 39 11.58 -1.21 -10.98
C PHE A 39 11.30 -2.66 -11.39
N LEU A 40 10.37 -3.35 -10.71
CA LEU A 40 10.06 -4.75 -11.00
C LEU A 40 9.45 -4.94 -12.39
N SER A 41 8.65 -3.97 -12.85
CA SER A 41 8.11 -4.00 -14.21
C SER A 41 9.22 -3.94 -15.25
N GLN A 42 10.23 -3.08 -15.04
CA GLN A 42 11.40 -3.00 -15.92
C GLN A 42 12.23 -4.29 -15.83
N PHE A 43 12.49 -4.76 -14.61
CA PHE A 43 13.26 -5.98 -14.34
C PHE A 43 12.68 -7.22 -15.04
N ILE A 44 11.37 -7.43 -14.96
CA ILE A 44 10.69 -8.57 -15.63
C ILE A 44 10.78 -8.46 -17.15
N SER A 45 10.71 -7.25 -17.69
CA SER A 45 10.76 -7.01 -19.14
C SER A 45 12.18 -6.96 -19.73
N ALA A 46 13.20 -6.94 -18.86
CA ALA A 46 14.57 -6.77 -19.30
C ALA A 46 15.12 -8.04 -19.94
N ASP A 47 15.91 -7.87 -20.99
CA ASP A 47 16.70 -8.94 -21.57
C ASP A 47 17.92 -9.20 -20.67
N ILE A 48 17.73 -9.92 -19.57
CA ILE A 48 18.76 -10.22 -18.56
C ILE A 48 18.74 -11.69 -18.13
N PHE A 49 17.85 -12.49 -18.70
CA PHE A 49 17.64 -13.90 -18.35
C PHE A 49 18.32 -14.82 -19.36
N GLN A 50 18.72 -16.01 -18.93
CA GLN A 50 19.34 -17.01 -19.81
C GLN A 50 18.34 -17.49 -20.89
N GLU A 51 18.79 -17.58 -22.14
CA GLU A 51 17.94 -17.83 -23.32
C GLU A 51 17.35 -19.25 -23.37
N ASP A 52 18.04 -20.24 -22.78
CA ASP A 52 17.66 -21.65 -22.84
C ASP A 52 16.79 -22.12 -21.65
N LEU A 53 16.19 -21.20 -20.90
CA LEU A 53 15.37 -21.54 -19.73
C LEU A 53 13.97 -22.02 -20.15
N PRO A 54 13.60 -23.28 -19.86
CA PRO A 54 12.27 -23.79 -20.18
C PRO A 54 11.18 -22.95 -19.52
N ASN A 55 10.13 -22.63 -20.28
CA ASN A 55 8.95 -21.88 -19.83
C ASN A 55 9.26 -20.50 -19.21
N LEU A 56 10.43 -19.91 -19.51
CA LEU A 56 10.82 -18.60 -18.96
C LEU A 56 9.80 -17.51 -19.34
N TYR A 57 9.45 -17.43 -20.62
CA TYR A 57 8.53 -16.40 -21.11
C TYR A 57 7.13 -16.51 -20.48
N GLU A 58 6.58 -17.71 -20.33
CA GLU A 58 5.28 -17.93 -19.68
C GLU A 58 5.30 -17.52 -18.20
N ASN A 59 6.39 -17.86 -17.49
CA ASN A 59 6.55 -17.45 -16.09
C ASN A 59 6.68 -15.92 -15.97
N LEU A 60 7.54 -15.28 -16.78
CA LEU A 60 7.71 -13.82 -16.79
C LEU A 60 6.40 -13.11 -17.16
N PHE A 61 5.63 -13.65 -18.11
CA PHE A 61 4.31 -13.13 -18.45
C PHE A 61 3.36 -13.21 -17.25
N THR A 62 3.34 -14.34 -16.54
CA THR A 62 2.51 -14.53 -15.34
C THR A 62 2.88 -13.55 -14.23
N TYR A 63 4.18 -13.32 -13.99
CA TYR A 63 4.65 -12.30 -13.04
C TYR A 63 4.27 -10.89 -13.48
N SER A 64 4.39 -10.57 -14.77
CA SER A 64 4.00 -9.27 -15.33
C SER A 64 2.50 -8.99 -15.15
N SER A 65 1.64 -9.98 -15.43
CA SER A 65 0.19 -9.86 -15.21
C SER A 65 -0.14 -9.66 -13.72
N SER A 66 0.50 -10.43 -12.84
CA SER A 66 0.30 -10.32 -11.39
C SER A 66 0.76 -8.96 -10.85
N LEU A 67 1.90 -8.44 -11.33
CA LEU A 67 2.39 -7.12 -10.98
C LEU A 67 1.45 -6.00 -11.45
N THR A 68 0.85 -6.18 -12.63
CA THR A 68 -0.16 -5.24 -13.15
C THR A 68 -1.39 -5.19 -12.26
N ALA A 69 -1.87 -6.35 -11.77
CA ALA A 69 -2.99 -6.40 -10.82
C ALA A 69 -2.65 -5.69 -9.50
N LEU A 70 -1.45 -5.93 -8.94
CA LEU A 70 -0.96 -5.24 -7.74
C LEU A 70 -0.84 -3.72 -7.94
N LYS A 71 -0.40 -3.28 -9.12
CA LYS A 71 -0.35 -1.86 -9.49
C LYS A 71 -1.73 -1.23 -9.48
N THR A 72 -2.73 -1.90 -10.05
CA THR A 72 -4.12 -1.42 -10.04
C THR A 72 -4.67 -1.33 -8.62
N GLU A 73 -4.52 -2.38 -7.81
CA GLU A 73 -4.96 -2.38 -6.41
C GLU A 73 -4.30 -1.25 -5.60
N LYS A 74 -3.01 -1.00 -5.82
CA LYS A 74 -2.27 0.10 -5.19
C LYS A 74 -2.87 1.47 -5.53
N ILE A 75 -3.24 1.69 -6.79
CA ILE A 75 -3.84 2.96 -7.24
C ILE A 75 -5.20 3.17 -6.56
N GLU A 76 -6.03 2.13 -6.53
CA GLU A 76 -7.33 2.18 -5.85
C GLU A 76 -7.19 2.41 -4.34
N LEU A 77 -6.20 1.78 -3.71
CA LEU A 77 -5.94 1.95 -2.28
C LEU A 77 -5.44 3.36 -1.97
N HIS A 78 -4.56 3.91 -2.79
CA HIS A 78 -4.09 5.29 -2.66
C HIS A 78 -5.26 6.29 -2.80
N GLN A 79 -6.17 6.06 -3.75
CA GLN A 79 -7.36 6.90 -3.89
C GLN A 79 -8.26 6.81 -2.66
N ALA A 80 -8.46 5.60 -2.11
CA ALA A 80 -9.25 5.41 -0.88
C ALA A 80 -8.63 6.12 0.33
N ILE A 81 -7.30 6.07 0.49
CA ILE A 81 -6.58 6.78 1.56
C ILE A 81 -6.69 8.30 1.40
N SER A 82 -6.55 8.80 0.16
CA SER A 82 -6.70 10.22 -0.14
C SER A 82 -8.11 10.73 0.18
N ASN A 83 -9.14 9.97 -0.20
CA ASN A 83 -10.53 10.31 0.14
C ASN A 83 -10.74 10.30 1.67
N HIS A 84 -10.29 9.25 2.35
CA HIS A 84 -10.42 9.13 3.81
C HIS A 84 -9.72 10.28 4.56
N LYS A 85 -8.59 10.75 4.03
CA LYS A 85 -7.89 11.94 4.56
C LYS A 85 -8.74 13.20 4.44
N ASN A 86 -9.42 13.39 3.31
CA ASN A 86 -10.31 14.54 3.12
C ASN A 86 -11.49 14.45 4.08
N ASP A 87 -12.04 13.25 4.29
CA ASP A 87 -13.14 13.00 5.21
C ASP A 87 -12.74 13.32 6.68
N ILE A 88 -11.56 12.86 7.13
CA ILE A 88 -11.03 13.19 8.45
C ILE A 88 -10.76 14.69 8.61
N ASN A 89 -10.27 15.38 7.57
CA ASN A 89 -10.07 16.83 7.65
C ASN A 89 -11.41 17.57 7.78
N GLY A 90 -12.46 17.11 7.08
CA GLY A 90 -13.81 17.67 7.20
C GLY A 90 -14.47 17.38 8.56
N MET A 91 -14.10 16.29 9.22
CA MET A 91 -14.55 15.97 10.58
C MET A 91 -14.14 17.04 11.60
N MET A 92 -13.01 17.74 11.41
CA MET A 92 -12.62 18.85 12.29
C MET A 92 -13.63 20.01 12.28
N GLU A 93 -14.55 20.05 11.31
CA GLU A 93 -15.61 21.05 11.18
C GLU A 93 -16.95 20.59 11.79
N CYS A 94 -17.03 19.37 12.34
CA CYS A 94 -18.26 18.76 12.85
C CYS A 94 -18.20 18.55 14.38
N GLU A 95 -19.21 19.02 15.12
CA GLU A 95 -19.25 18.96 16.59
C GLU A 95 -19.94 17.70 17.17
N ASP A 96 -20.31 16.72 16.32
CA ASP A 96 -21.10 15.56 16.72
C ASP A 96 -20.24 14.32 17.05
N ILE A 97 -20.29 13.85 18.30
CA ILE A 97 -19.53 12.71 18.85
C ILE A 97 -19.86 11.40 18.10
N SER A 98 -21.06 11.28 17.52
CA SER A 98 -21.43 10.07 16.76
C SER A 98 -20.58 9.86 15.49
N CYS A 99 -19.99 10.94 14.95
CA CYS A 99 -19.11 10.89 13.80
C CYS A 99 -17.76 10.22 14.11
N GLU A 100 -17.23 10.36 15.33
CA GLU A 100 -15.87 9.90 15.69
C GLU A 100 -15.72 8.37 15.53
N SER A 101 -16.69 7.60 16.04
CA SER A 101 -16.69 6.13 15.99
C SER A 101 -16.78 5.58 14.55
N PHE A 102 -17.50 6.26 13.67
CA PHE A 102 -17.63 5.89 12.26
C PHE A 102 -16.28 6.07 11.54
N TYR A 103 -15.64 7.23 11.70
CA TYR A 103 -14.36 7.50 11.04
C TYR A 103 -13.24 6.59 11.54
N TYR A 104 -13.21 6.28 12.84
CA TYR A 104 -12.27 5.31 13.38
C TYR A 104 -12.47 3.91 12.77
N THR A 105 -13.73 3.48 12.62
CA THR A 105 -14.07 2.20 12.01
C THR A 105 -13.62 2.12 10.54
N GLU A 106 -13.89 3.17 9.75
CA GLU A 106 -13.45 3.24 8.36
C GLU A 106 -11.92 3.28 8.26
N HIS A 107 -11.26 4.01 9.16
CA HIS A 107 -9.80 4.04 9.25
C HIS A 107 -9.23 2.64 9.49
N LYS A 108 -9.80 1.85 10.41
CA LYS A 108 -9.37 0.47 10.67
C LYS A 108 -9.59 -0.48 9.50
N LYS A 109 -10.68 -0.32 8.75
CA LYS A 109 -10.91 -1.09 7.51
C LYS A 109 -9.82 -0.79 6.49
N LEU A 110 -9.47 0.48 6.32
CA LEU A 110 -8.44 0.92 5.38
C LEU A 110 -7.04 0.46 5.80
N GLU A 111 -6.73 0.52 7.10
CA GLU A 111 -5.49 -0.02 7.68
C GLU A 111 -5.34 -1.51 7.36
N ASN A 112 -6.41 -2.30 7.57
CA ASN A 112 -6.39 -3.73 7.27
C ASN A 112 -6.22 -4.00 5.77
N ARG A 113 -6.91 -3.24 4.90
CA ARG A 113 -6.75 -3.37 3.44
C ARG A 113 -5.30 -3.07 3.01
N LEU A 114 -4.70 -2.02 3.57
CA LEU A 114 -3.30 -1.70 3.33
C LEU A 114 -2.36 -2.82 3.78
N PHE A 115 -2.57 -3.37 4.98
CA PHE A 115 -1.74 -4.46 5.48
C PHE A 115 -1.82 -5.71 4.57
N ILE A 116 -3.02 -6.06 4.10
CA ILE A 116 -3.23 -7.16 3.15
C ILE A 116 -2.48 -6.88 1.84
N PHE A 117 -2.62 -5.68 1.27
CA PHE A 117 -1.91 -5.28 0.06
C PHE A 117 -0.39 -5.41 0.24
N LEU A 118 0.18 -4.85 1.31
CA LEU A 118 1.63 -4.90 1.58
C LEU A 118 2.12 -6.33 1.77
N SER A 119 1.35 -7.18 2.45
CA SER A 119 1.65 -8.60 2.62
C SER A 119 1.66 -9.34 1.27
N ASN A 120 0.67 -9.07 0.42
CA ASN A 120 0.58 -9.68 -0.91
C ASN A 120 1.71 -9.21 -1.83
N PHE A 121 2.04 -7.92 -1.79
CA PHE A 121 3.14 -7.36 -2.57
C PHE A 121 4.49 -7.96 -2.13
N ASN A 122 4.73 -8.11 -0.82
CA ASN A 122 5.94 -8.75 -0.30
C ASN A 122 6.05 -10.23 -0.70
N LYS A 123 4.94 -10.98 -0.67
CA LYS A 123 4.88 -12.36 -1.17
C LYS A 123 5.22 -12.44 -2.66
N PHE A 124 4.66 -11.52 -3.46
CA PHE A 124 4.98 -11.41 -4.89
C PHE A 124 6.48 -11.15 -5.11
N GLN A 125 7.06 -10.16 -4.43
CA GLN A 125 8.49 -9.84 -4.52
C GLN A 125 9.34 -11.07 -4.18
N THR A 126 9.03 -11.73 -3.08
CA THR A 126 9.75 -12.93 -2.64
C THR A 126 9.68 -14.05 -3.68
N ALA A 127 8.49 -14.33 -4.22
CA ALA A 127 8.30 -15.35 -5.25
C ALA A 127 9.09 -15.02 -6.53
N LEU A 128 9.04 -13.76 -6.98
CA LEU A 128 9.77 -13.29 -8.15
C LEU A 128 11.29 -13.40 -7.93
N PHE A 129 11.81 -12.98 -6.78
CA PHE A 129 13.24 -13.05 -6.49
C PHE A 129 13.74 -14.50 -6.42
N LEU A 130 12.98 -15.39 -5.78
CA LEU A 130 13.28 -16.82 -5.76
C LEU A 130 13.24 -17.42 -7.18
N PHE A 131 12.25 -17.02 -7.99
CA PHE A 131 12.18 -17.44 -9.37
C PHE A 131 13.41 -16.96 -10.16
N CYS A 132 13.80 -15.70 -10.06
CA CYS A 132 14.91 -15.14 -10.83
C CYS A 132 16.30 -15.57 -10.33
N THR A 133 16.39 -16.09 -9.10
CA THR A 133 17.65 -16.58 -8.53
C THR A 133 18.29 -17.62 -9.46
N ASN A 134 19.56 -17.41 -9.80
CA ASN A 134 20.36 -18.22 -10.72
C ASN A 134 19.88 -18.27 -12.18
N LYS A 135 18.88 -17.47 -12.58
CA LYS A 135 18.35 -17.40 -13.95
C LYS A 135 18.86 -16.18 -14.75
N LEU A 136 19.62 -15.30 -14.09
CA LEU A 136 20.22 -14.13 -14.72
C LEU A 136 21.43 -14.54 -15.55
N ARG A 137 21.62 -13.89 -16.70
CA ARG A 137 22.84 -14.02 -17.50
C ARG A 137 24.03 -13.53 -16.67
N LYS A 138 25.11 -14.33 -16.66
CA LYS A 138 26.40 -13.87 -16.18
C LYS A 138 27.15 -13.34 -17.40
N HIS A 139 27.68 -12.13 -17.31
CA HIS A 139 28.73 -11.70 -18.22
C HIS A 139 30.05 -12.23 -17.66
N ASP A 140 30.67 -13.15 -18.40
CA ASP A 140 32.06 -13.58 -18.19
C ASP A 140 33.04 -12.52 -18.72
#